data_AF-A0A7Y3JGE7-F1
#
_entry.id   AF-A0A7Y3JGE7-F1
#
_cell.length_a   1.000
_cell.length_b   1.000
_cell.length_c   1.000
_cell.angle_alpha   90.00
_cell.angle_beta   90.00
_cell.angle_gamma   90.00
#
_symmetry.space_group_name_H-M   'P 1'
#
loop_
_entity.id
_entity.type
_entity.pdbx_description
1 polymer ?
#
loop_
_entity_poly.entity_id
_entity_poly.type
_entity_poly.pdbx_seq_one_letter_code
_entity_poly.pdbx_strand_id
1 'polypeptide(L)'
;MDNDQQIKDLARITRERFLSQPLQADGHEESFDLEHEFARAAKNRSFLVPLVCAAFFILMLVSAWAATAWADMASAQASVQIGQFDDLKLRDLFDSAKRDKQALDAVQQKIQQIEQDASDRKEALRQTARSQIELLSVSGLSPAEAARKSRVIEEHLGYELRREDLALAASLKGLKQQAAEIQKKIDSFDGRIGKINKENQERLDTQQHLFDIELQKTKTYYENRLASQSRENSRIVASLRRSKDAYISALKVRQAEEIRQLILKYNPDVRDADILAILDAYSNARQAWKFPAPPEMLLKEGVLQEAQQQTLSEKVAQLHRLLALMKSIPYENSIPGVLRSLETLTNESFDGFASSIDQTAVRLAKESEANKALESRLSSSEAQNKSYNSAFEAILSADGKNQNGLILNVANPKPAEVWIKPESAPAVGQIYTIRNPKNNDDLGTLKIVSLGPPVLAQIVEQKNFFRPPKAWDRLELQAPKK
;
A
#
# COMPACT_ATOMS: atom_id res chain seq x y z
N MET A 1 36.14 -17.12 -24.39
CA MET A 1 35.42 -17.79 -23.28
C MET A 1 35.94 -17.42 -21.89
N ASP A 2 36.96 -16.54 -21.77
CA ASP A 2 37.61 -16.23 -20.47
C ASP A 2 37.01 -14.99 -19.75
N ASN A 3 36.39 -14.07 -20.48
CA ASN A 3 35.81 -12.85 -19.91
C ASN A 3 34.52 -13.11 -19.10
N ASP A 4 33.73 -14.15 -19.42
CA ASP A 4 32.48 -14.45 -18.71
C ASP A 4 32.70 -14.98 -17.30
N GLN A 5 33.86 -15.59 -17.02
CA GLN A 5 34.23 -16.02 -15.66
C GLN A 5 34.70 -14.83 -14.82
N GLN A 6 35.52 -13.94 -15.41
CA GLN A 6 36.00 -12.74 -14.71
C GLN A 6 34.86 -11.79 -14.31
N ILE A 7 33.84 -11.63 -15.17
CA ILE A 7 32.65 -10.80 -14.86
C ILE A 7 31.81 -11.43 -13.74
N LYS A 8 31.68 -12.77 -13.71
CA LYS A 8 30.95 -13.48 -12.65
C LYS A 8 31.65 -13.39 -11.30
N ASP A 9 32.99 -13.45 -11.28
CA ASP A 9 33.77 -13.30 -10.06
C ASP A 9 33.76 -11.87 -9.55
N LEU A 10 33.86 -10.87 -10.43
CA LEU A 10 33.72 -9.45 -10.06
C LEU A 10 32.34 -9.15 -9.46
N ALA A 11 31.26 -9.71 -10.04
CA ALA A 11 29.90 -9.56 -9.52
C ALA A 11 29.69 -10.27 -8.17
N ARG A 12 30.40 -11.38 -7.93
CA ARG A 12 30.34 -12.10 -6.66
C ARG A 12 31.11 -11.37 -5.55
N ILE A 13 32.31 -10.87 -5.85
CA ILE A 13 33.16 -10.12 -4.91
C ILE A 13 32.48 -8.79 -4.51
N THR A 14 31.85 -8.09 -5.45
CA THR A 14 31.09 -6.86 -5.14
C THR A 14 29.83 -7.13 -4.31
N ARG A 15 29.13 -8.24 -4.56
CA ARG A 15 27.95 -8.66 -3.78
C ARG A 15 28.30 -9.03 -2.34
N GLU A 16 29.41 -9.73 -2.12
CA GLU A 16 29.87 -10.09 -0.78
C GLU A 16 30.34 -8.84 -0.01
N ARG A 17 31.03 -7.90 -0.66
CA ARG A 17 31.52 -6.66 -0.01
C ARG A 17 30.41 -5.66 0.33
N PHE A 18 29.35 -5.57 -0.50
CA PHE A 18 28.20 -4.69 -0.23
C PHE A 18 27.27 -5.22 0.86
N LEU A 19 27.23 -6.54 1.08
CA LEU A 19 26.33 -7.17 2.06
C LEU A 19 27.00 -7.44 3.42
N SER A 20 28.32 -7.29 3.52
CA SER A 20 29.08 -7.59 4.74
C SER A 20 29.52 -6.35 5.55
N GLN A 21 29.20 -5.14 5.10
CA GLN A 21 29.47 -3.94 5.90
C GLN A 21 28.27 -3.61 6.80
N PRO A 22 28.37 -3.77 8.13
CA PRO A 22 27.40 -3.17 9.03
C PRO A 22 27.47 -1.65 8.87
N LEU A 23 26.32 -1.02 8.61
CA LEU A 23 26.15 0.43 8.68
C LEU A 23 26.44 0.89 10.12
N GLN A 24 27.70 1.24 10.39
CA GLN A 24 28.06 2.01 11.57
C GLN A 24 27.58 3.45 11.35
N ALA A 25 26.57 3.83 12.13
CA ALA A 25 26.12 5.21 12.25
C ALA A 25 26.98 5.91 13.30
N ASP A 26 28.21 6.27 12.94
CA ASP A 26 29.01 7.21 13.69
C ASP A 26 29.28 8.42 12.79
N GLY A 27 28.68 9.54 13.15
CA GLY A 27 28.82 10.80 12.43
C GLY A 27 30.23 11.34 12.56
N HIS A 28 30.78 11.81 11.44
CA HIS A 28 31.41 13.11 11.26
C HIS A 28 31.68 13.28 9.76
N GLU A 29 31.02 14.25 9.12
CA GLU A 29 31.40 14.72 7.78
C GLU A 29 32.76 15.41 7.89
N GLU A 30 33.84 14.66 7.61
CA GLU A 30 35.11 15.26 7.25
C GLU A 30 35.01 15.74 5.79
N SER A 31 35.11 17.06 5.60
CA SER A 31 35.12 17.70 4.30
C SER A 31 36.21 17.08 3.41
N PHE A 32 35.81 16.56 2.26
CA PHE A 32 36.68 15.94 1.27
C PHE A 32 37.67 16.98 0.69
N ASP A 33 38.86 17.06 1.28
CA ASP A 33 39.91 17.99 0.87
C ASP A 33 40.71 17.41 -0.30
N LEU A 34 40.33 17.82 -1.51
CA LEU A 34 40.95 17.41 -2.77
C LEU A 34 42.47 17.66 -2.77
N GLU A 35 42.93 18.72 -2.09
CA GLU A 35 44.32 19.13 -2.07
C GLU A 35 45.21 18.09 -1.36
N HIS A 36 44.68 17.44 -0.32
CA HIS A 36 45.40 16.41 0.44
C HIS A 36 45.45 15.06 -0.30
N GLU A 37 44.39 14.71 -1.04
CA GLU A 37 44.33 13.52 -1.90
C GLU A 37 45.27 13.64 -3.12
N PHE A 38 45.35 14.82 -3.77
CA PHE A 38 46.28 15.04 -4.88
C PHE A 38 47.75 14.99 -4.45
N ALA A 39 48.08 15.48 -3.26
CA ALA A 39 49.44 15.38 -2.69
C ALA A 39 49.84 13.91 -2.41
N ARG A 40 48.88 13.07 -2.03
CA ARG A 40 49.08 11.63 -1.82
C ARG A 40 49.24 10.87 -3.15
N ALA A 41 48.50 11.27 -4.18
CA ALA A 41 48.58 10.68 -5.53
C ALA A 41 49.89 11.02 -6.26
N ALA A 42 50.45 12.21 -6.05
CA ALA A 42 51.72 12.62 -6.68
C ALA A 42 52.94 11.79 -6.21
N LYS A 43 52.89 11.27 -4.98
CA LYS A 43 54.00 10.52 -4.36
C LYS A 43 54.04 9.04 -4.75
N ASN A 44 52.98 8.53 -5.39
CA ASN A 44 52.80 7.12 -5.72
C ASN A 44 52.64 6.89 -7.24
N ARG A 45 53.55 7.46 -8.04
CA ARG A 45 53.63 7.17 -9.49
C ARG A 45 54.09 5.73 -9.71
N SER A 46 53.14 4.80 -9.73
CA SER A 46 53.39 3.41 -10.09
C SER A 46 53.81 3.33 -11.56
N PHE A 47 54.99 2.77 -11.83
CA PHE A 47 55.52 2.49 -13.17
C PHE A 47 54.61 1.55 -14.00
N LEU A 48 53.63 0.92 -13.36
CA LEU A 48 52.63 0.07 -13.98
C LEU A 48 51.67 0.85 -14.89
N VAL A 49 51.35 2.10 -14.56
CA VAL A 49 50.41 2.91 -15.34
C VAL A 49 50.92 3.22 -16.76
N PRO A 50 52.15 3.75 -16.97
CA PRO A 50 52.67 3.94 -18.33
C PRO A 50 52.85 2.61 -19.09
N LEU A 51 53.16 1.52 -18.39
CA LEU A 51 53.29 0.18 -19.01
C LEU A 51 51.95 -0.34 -19.58
N VAL A 52 50.85 -0.16 -18.84
CA VAL A 52 49.50 -0.56 -19.29
C VAL A 52 49.06 0.31 -20.47
N CYS A 53 49.34 1.62 -20.45
CA CYS A 53 49.06 2.49 -21.58
C CYS A 53 49.85 2.07 -22.84
N ALA A 54 51.14 1.74 -22.70
CA ALA A 54 51.95 1.26 -23.81
C ALA A 54 51.43 -0.08 -24.38
N ALA A 55 51.04 -1.02 -23.51
CA ALA A 55 50.44 -2.30 -23.92
C ALA A 55 49.12 -2.10 -24.69
N PHE A 56 48.29 -1.14 -24.28
CA PHE A 56 47.05 -0.80 -24.99
C PHE A 56 47.33 -0.25 -26.39
N PHE A 57 48.31 0.65 -26.54
CA PHE A 57 48.71 1.18 -27.86
C PHE A 57 49.22 0.09 -28.81
N ILE A 58 50.03 -0.84 -28.30
CA ILE A 58 50.52 -1.98 -29.08
C ILE A 58 49.35 -2.87 -29.53
N LEU A 59 48.41 -3.16 -28.63
CA LEU A 59 47.24 -3.98 -28.94
C LEU A 59 46.37 -3.31 -30.02
N MET A 60 46.22 -1.99 -29.96
CA MET A 60 45.49 -1.25 -30.99
C MET A 60 46.17 -1.36 -32.36
N LEU A 61 47.50 -1.19 -32.43
CA LEU A 61 48.26 -1.35 -33.67
C LEU A 61 48.16 -2.77 -34.26
N VAL A 62 48.24 -3.80 -33.41
CA VAL A 62 48.09 -5.20 -33.83
C VAL A 62 46.67 -5.46 -34.35
N SER A 63 45.65 -4.93 -33.69
CA SER A 63 44.26 -5.09 -34.12
C SER A 63 43.97 -4.41 -35.47
N ALA A 64 44.55 -3.23 -35.69
CA ALA A 64 44.44 -2.52 -36.96
C ALA A 64 45.11 -3.30 -38.10
N TRP A 65 46.33 -3.81 -37.86
CA TRP A 65 47.04 -4.64 -38.84
C TRP A 65 46.29 -5.94 -39.15
N ALA A 66 45.72 -6.61 -38.14
CA ALA A 66 44.92 -7.82 -38.32
C ALA A 66 43.65 -7.57 -39.14
N ALA A 67 42.98 -6.44 -38.92
CA ALA A 67 41.80 -6.05 -39.70
C ALA A 67 42.17 -5.82 -41.19
N THR A 68 43.30 -5.16 -41.46
CA THR A 68 43.79 -4.96 -42.84
C THR A 68 44.14 -6.28 -43.52
N ALA A 69 44.88 -7.16 -42.83
CA ALA A 69 45.24 -8.47 -43.38
C ALA A 69 44.01 -9.37 -43.64
N TRP A 70 42.98 -9.28 -42.79
CA TRP A 70 41.75 -10.05 -42.97
C TRP A 70 40.90 -9.53 -44.13
N ALA A 71 40.85 -8.21 -44.34
CA ALA A 71 40.20 -7.62 -45.50
C ALA A 71 40.87 -8.04 -46.81
N ASP A 72 42.21 -8.06 -46.84
CA ASP A 72 42.97 -8.49 -48.03
C ASP A 72 42.76 -9.98 -48.33
N MET A 73 42.71 -10.85 -47.31
CA MET A 73 42.37 -12.28 -47.50
C MET A 73 40.92 -12.49 -47.97
N ALA A 74 39.96 -11.74 -47.42
CA ALA A 74 38.56 -11.84 -47.81
C ALA A 74 38.35 -11.36 -49.26
N SER A 75 39.07 -10.32 -49.67
CA SER A 75 38.96 -9.76 -51.03
C SER A 75 39.66 -10.62 -52.09
N ALA A 76 40.69 -11.39 -51.73
CA ALA A 76 41.35 -12.34 -52.63
C ALA A 76 40.49 -13.58 -52.97
N GLN A 77 39.46 -13.87 -52.16
CA GLN A 77 38.62 -15.07 -52.31
C GLN A 77 37.27 -14.79 -52.98
N ALA A 78 36.97 -13.53 -53.30
CA ALA A 78 35.82 -13.15 -54.11
C ALA A 78 36.10 -13.39 -55.60
N SER A 79 36.17 -14.67 -55.99
CA SER A 79 36.00 -15.02 -57.40
C SER A 79 34.59 -14.62 -57.82
N VAL A 80 34.46 -13.50 -58.53
CA VAL A 80 33.20 -13.07 -59.12
C VAL A 80 32.78 -14.12 -60.16
N GLN A 81 32.00 -15.12 -59.74
CA GLN A 81 31.29 -16.00 -60.65
C GLN A 81 30.12 -15.20 -61.23
N ILE A 82 30.42 -14.43 -62.27
CA ILE A 82 29.43 -13.64 -63.00
C ILE A 82 28.56 -14.60 -63.81
N GLY A 83 27.31 -14.81 -63.38
CA GLY A 83 26.27 -15.54 -64.13
C GLY A 83 25.90 -14.92 -65.49
N GLN A 84 26.57 -13.85 -65.92
CA GLN A 84 26.37 -13.18 -67.22
C GLN A 84 27.03 -13.92 -68.39
N PHE A 85 27.88 -14.93 -68.14
CA PHE A 85 28.51 -15.71 -69.21
C PHE A 85 27.65 -16.88 -69.73
N ASP A 86 26.61 -17.30 -68.99
CA ASP A 86 25.68 -18.33 -69.48
C ASP A 86 24.62 -17.71 -70.41
N ASP A 87 24.23 -16.46 -70.17
CA ASP A 87 23.28 -15.71 -71.01
C ASP A 87 23.87 -15.38 -72.40
N LEU A 88 25.16 -15.06 -72.47
CA LEU A 88 25.88 -14.85 -73.72
C LEU A 88 25.94 -16.13 -74.57
N LYS A 89 26.13 -17.29 -73.94
CA LYS A 89 26.13 -18.58 -74.63
C LYS A 89 24.74 -18.96 -75.14
N LEU A 90 23.67 -18.73 -74.36
CA LEU A 90 22.30 -19.01 -74.78
C LEU A 90 21.89 -18.13 -75.98
N ARG A 91 22.29 -16.86 -75.98
CA ARG A 91 22.05 -15.94 -77.10
C ARG A 91 22.79 -16.36 -78.37
N ASP A 92 24.08 -16.68 -78.27
CA ASP A 92 24.87 -17.15 -79.42
C ASP A 92 24.33 -18.48 -79.98
N LEU A 93 23.86 -19.37 -79.10
CA LEU A 93 23.19 -20.62 -79.48
C LEU A 93 21.86 -20.36 -80.20
N PHE A 94 21.06 -19.42 -79.72
CA PHE A 94 19.78 -19.06 -80.34
C PHE A 94 19.98 -18.38 -81.71
N ASP A 95 20.96 -17.49 -81.82
CA ASP A 95 21.32 -16.84 -83.07
C ASP A 95 21.86 -17.86 -84.10
N SER A 96 22.63 -18.86 -83.66
CA SER A 96 23.08 -19.97 -84.51
C SER A 96 21.92 -20.83 -84.99
N ALA A 97 21.00 -21.22 -84.09
CA ALA A 97 19.83 -22.02 -84.46
C ALA A 97 18.91 -21.28 -85.44
N LYS A 98 18.73 -19.97 -85.26
CA LYS A 98 17.97 -19.12 -86.19
C LYS A 98 18.63 -19.05 -87.56
N ARG A 99 19.96 -18.92 -87.63
CA ARG A 99 20.72 -18.95 -88.89
C ARG A 99 20.61 -20.29 -89.60
N ASP A 100 20.74 -21.40 -88.87
CA ASP A 100 20.61 -22.74 -89.43
C ASP A 100 19.19 -23.00 -89.96
N LYS A 101 18.14 -22.52 -89.26
CA LYS A 101 16.76 -22.58 -89.75
C LYS A 101 16.57 -21.78 -91.04
N GLN A 102 17.07 -20.55 -91.09
CA GLN A 102 17.03 -19.73 -92.31
C GLN A 102 17.81 -20.37 -93.48
N ALA A 103 18.94 -21.02 -93.19
CA ALA A 103 19.72 -21.75 -94.18
C ALA A 103 18.97 -22.98 -94.70
N LEU A 104 18.28 -23.71 -93.82
CA LEU A 104 17.43 -24.84 -94.21
C LEU A 104 16.31 -24.39 -95.15
N ASP A 105 15.59 -23.33 -94.77
CA ASP A 105 14.49 -22.77 -95.56
C ASP A 105 14.99 -22.35 -96.96
N ALA A 106 16.16 -21.69 -97.04
CA ALA A 106 16.76 -21.28 -98.31
C ALA A 106 17.19 -22.47 -99.19
N VAL A 107 17.71 -23.56 -98.60
CA VAL A 107 18.05 -24.78 -99.34
C VAL A 107 16.79 -25.49 -99.83
N GLN A 108 15.73 -25.54 -99.02
CA GLN A 108 14.45 -26.12 -99.43
C GLN A 108 13.80 -25.34 -100.59
N GLN A 109 13.83 -24.01 -100.55
CA GLN A 109 13.36 -23.17 -101.65
C GLN A 109 14.15 -23.44 -102.95
N LYS A 110 15.48 -23.58 -102.87
CA LYS A 110 16.31 -23.93 -104.03
C LYS A 110 15.97 -25.31 -104.60
N ILE A 111 15.73 -26.30 -103.73
CA ILE A 111 15.28 -27.63 -104.15
C ILE A 111 13.95 -27.52 -104.92
N GLN A 112 12.98 -26.80 -104.36
CA GLN A 112 11.68 -26.58 -105.00
C GLN A 112 11.80 -25.88 -106.34
N GLN A 113 12.64 -24.84 -106.42
CA GLN A 113 12.88 -24.10 -107.66
C GLN A 113 13.51 -24.98 -108.75
N ILE A 114 14.51 -25.80 -108.41
CA ILE A 114 15.15 -26.73 -109.35
C ILE A 114 14.17 -27.81 -109.83
N GLU A 115 13.33 -28.32 -108.92
CA GLU A 115 12.29 -29.28 -109.28
C GLU A 115 11.25 -28.67 -110.23
N GLN A 116 10.86 -27.41 -109.98
CA GLN A 116 9.95 -26.66 -110.84
C GLN A 116 10.56 -26.36 -112.22
N ASP A 117 11.79 -25.82 -112.27
CA ASP A 117 12.49 -25.52 -113.53
C ASP A 117 12.66 -26.78 -114.40
N ALA A 118 12.98 -27.93 -113.79
CA ALA A 118 13.09 -29.19 -114.51
C ALA A 118 11.72 -29.71 -114.99
N SER A 119 10.65 -29.49 -114.22
CA SER A 119 9.28 -29.81 -114.64
C SER A 119 8.90 -28.99 -115.88
N ASP A 120 9.13 -27.69 -115.85
CA ASP A 120 8.82 -26.76 -116.94
C ASP A 120 9.61 -27.12 -118.21
N ARG A 121 10.89 -27.46 -118.08
CA ARG A 121 11.73 -27.93 -119.19
C ARG A 121 11.21 -29.24 -119.81
N LYS A 122 10.84 -30.22 -118.98
CA LYS A 122 10.27 -31.48 -119.47
C LYS A 122 8.95 -31.25 -120.20
N GLU A 123 8.13 -30.31 -119.72
CA GLU A 123 6.90 -29.93 -120.39
C GLU A 123 7.15 -29.25 -121.73
N ALA A 124 8.10 -28.31 -121.81
CA ALA A 124 8.51 -27.67 -123.06
C ALA A 124 9.03 -28.69 -124.10
N LEU A 125 9.83 -29.67 -123.67
CA LEU A 125 10.30 -30.77 -124.52
C LEU A 125 9.13 -31.60 -125.06
N ARG A 126 8.16 -31.95 -124.21
CA ARG A 126 6.95 -32.68 -124.63
C ARG A 126 6.11 -31.87 -125.61
N GLN A 127 5.95 -30.57 -125.40
CA GLN A 127 5.20 -29.70 -126.30
C GLN A 127 5.89 -29.57 -127.67
N THR A 128 7.23 -29.46 -127.68
CA THR A 128 8.02 -29.38 -128.92
C THR A 128 7.94 -30.69 -129.70
N ALA A 129 8.04 -31.84 -129.05
CA ALA A 129 7.86 -33.13 -129.71
C ALA A 129 6.44 -33.29 -130.28
N ARG A 130 5.41 -32.86 -129.54
CA ARG A 130 4.01 -32.88 -130.01
C ARG A 130 3.81 -32.02 -131.24
N SER A 131 4.32 -30.78 -131.24
CA SER A 131 4.18 -29.88 -132.39
C SER A 131 4.94 -30.40 -133.62
N GLN A 132 6.12 -31.01 -133.43
CA GLN A 132 6.86 -31.66 -134.51
C GLN A 132 6.09 -32.85 -135.11
N ILE A 133 5.46 -33.68 -134.27
CA ILE A 133 4.62 -34.81 -134.72
C ILE A 133 3.38 -34.30 -135.47
N GLU A 134 2.76 -33.23 -135.00
CA GLU A 134 1.60 -32.62 -135.65
C GLU A 134 1.97 -32.03 -137.03
N LEU A 135 3.12 -31.36 -137.14
CA LEU A 135 3.64 -30.86 -138.42
C LEU A 135 3.89 -31.99 -139.44
N LEU A 136 4.31 -33.17 -138.97
CA LEU A 136 4.47 -34.34 -139.85
C LEU A 136 3.13 -34.79 -140.46
N SER A 137 2.02 -34.66 -139.73
CA SER A 137 0.69 -35.05 -140.21
C SER A 137 0.19 -34.17 -141.37
N VAL A 138 0.67 -32.92 -141.45
CA VAL A 138 0.28 -31.95 -142.49
C VAL A 138 1.21 -32.01 -143.72
N SER A 139 2.41 -32.57 -143.57
CA SER A 139 3.49 -32.50 -144.57
C SER A 139 3.34 -33.42 -145.82
N GLY A 140 2.18 -34.03 -146.05
CA GLY A 140 1.89 -34.82 -147.26
C GLY A 140 2.67 -36.15 -147.37
N LEU A 141 3.30 -36.61 -146.29
CA LEU A 141 4.04 -37.87 -146.23
C LEU A 141 3.12 -39.09 -146.27
N SER A 142 3.62 -40.23 -146.77
CA SER A 142 2.88 -41.49 -146.69
C SER A 142 2.71 -41.93 -145.22
N PRO A 143 1.62 -42.65 -144.85
CA PRO A 143 1.35 -43.05 -143.47
C PRO A 143 2.51 -43.85 -142.83
N ALA A 144 3.20 -44.66 -143.62
CA ALA A 144 4.32 -45.47 -143.16
C ALA A 144 5.58 -44.63 -142.85
N GLU A 145 5.84 -43.58 -143.62
CA GLU A 145 6.97 -42.67 -143.41
C GLU A 145 6.71 -41.69 -142.26
N ALA A 146 5.47 -41.20 -142.12
CA ALA A 146 5.05 -40.39 -140.98
C ALA A 146 5.16 -41.18 -139.66
N ALA A 147 4.77 -42.47 -139.66
CA ALA A 147 4.92 -43.35 -138.50
C ALA A 147 6.39 -43.63 -138.12
N ARG A 148 7.29 -43.74 -139.11
CA ARG A 148 8.73 -43.90 -138.85
C ARG A 148 9.34 -42.63 -138.26
N LYS A 149 9.03 -41.46 -138.84
CA LYS A 149 9.56 -40.17 -138.36
C LYS A 149 9.02 -39.78 -136.97
N SER A 150 7.75 -40.05 -136.68
CA SER A 150 7.18 -39.83 -135.34
C SER A 150 7.84 -40.69 -134.28
N ARG A 151 8.12 -41.98 -134.56
CA ARG A 151 8.88 -42.83 -133.63
C ARG A 151 10.28 -42.29 -133.32
N VAL A 152 10.98 -41.75 -134.32
CA VAL A 152 12.30 -41.13 -134.09
C VAL A 152 12.19 -39.90 -133.17
N ILE A 153 11.14 -39.08 -133.33
CA ILE A 153 10.90 -37.92 -132.45
C ILE A 153 10.55 -38.38 -131.03
N GLU A 154 9.73 -39.42 -130.86
CA GLU A 154 9.38 -39.98 -129.55
C GLU A 154 10.60 -40.62 -128.85
N GLU A 155 11.45 -41.32 -129.58
CA GLU A 155 12.71 -41.88 -129.07
C GLU A 155 13.67 -40.76 -128.64
N HIS A 156 13.78 -39.70 -129.43
CA HIS A 156 14.57 -38.52 -129.08
C HIS A 156 14.04 -37.81 -127.83
N LEU A 157 12.72 -37.60 -127.74
CA LEU A 157 12.07 -37.06 -126.54
C LEU A 157 12.35 -37.94 -125.31
N GLY A 158 12.24 -39.26 -125.45
CA GLY A 158 12.53 -40.20 -124.37
C GLY A 158 13.97 -40.12 -123.88
N TYR A 159 14.93 -39.90 -124.79
CA TYR A 159 16.33 -39.66 -124.43
C TYR A 159 16.53 -38.33 -123.70
N GLU A 160 15.94 -37.24 -124.18
CA GLU A 160 16.06 -35.92 -123.57
C GLU A 160 15.41 -35.85 -122.18
N LEU A 161 14.23 -36.48 -122.00
CA LEU A 161 13.57 -36.56 -120.70
C LEU A 161 14.42 -37.32 -119.68
N ARG A 162 15.04 -38.46 -120.06
CA ARG A 162 15.95 -39.21 -119.17
C ARG A 162 17.19 -38.40 -118.82
N ARG A 163 17.73 -37.66 -119.78
CA ARG A 163 18.89 -36.77 -119.54
C ARG A 163 18.53 -35.68 -118.54
N GLU A 164 17.33 -35.11 -118.65
CA GLU A 164 16.83 -34.10 -117.70
C GLU A 164 16.56 -34.70 -116.30
N ASP A 165 16.03 -35.92 -116.22
CA ASP A 165 15.87 -36.67 -114.95
C ASP A 165 17.22 -36.90 -114.25
N LEU A 166 18.24 -37.32 -115.02
CA LEU A 166 19.59 -37.54 -114.49
C LEU A 166 20.25 -36.23 -114.05
N ALA A 167 20.07 -35.15 -114.80
CA ALA A 167 20.57 -33.82 -114.44
C ALA A 167 19.89 -33.28 -113.17
N LEU A 168 18.58 -33.47 -113.02
CA LEU A 168 17.82 -33.12 -111.82
C LEU A 168 18.32 -33.93 -110.61
N ALA A 169 18.43 -35.26 -110.75
CA ALA A 169 18.90 -36.12 -109.67
C ALA A 169 20.32 -35.75 -109.22
N ALA A 170 21.22 -35.42 -110.15
CA ALA A 170 22.56 -34.94 -109.84
C ALA A 170 22.55 -33.60 -109.10
N SER A 171 21.71 -32.66 -109.54
CA SER A 171 21.58 -31.32 -108.93
C SER A 171 20.96 -31.35 -107.53
N LEU A 172 20.00 -32.25 -107.31
CA LEU A 172 19.30 -32.39 -106.02
C LEU A 172 20.12 -33.14 -104.97
N LYS A 173 21.02 -34.06 -105.36
CA LYS A 173 21.77 -34.89 -104.42
C LYS A 173 22.55 -34.05 -103.41
N GLY A 174 23.29 -33.04 -103.88
CA GLY A 174 24.07 -32.15 -103.02
C GLY A 174 23.19 -31.31 -102.08
N LEU A 175 22.09 -30.77 -102.58
CA LEU A 175 21.18 -29.93 -101.79
C LEU A 175 20.40 -30.72 -100.73
N LYS A 176 19.95 -31.94 -101.06
CA LYS A 176 19.27 -32.83 -100.10
C LYS A 176 20.21 -33.27 -98.97
N GLN A 177 21.49 -33.51 -99.28
CA GLN A 177 22.49 -33.80 -98.27
C GLN A 177 22.75 -32.58 -97.35
N GLN A 178 22.87 -31.38 -97.92
CA GLN A 178 23.03 -30.14 -97.15
C GLN A 178 21.82 -29.89 -96.23
N ALA A 179 20.59 -30.08 -96.71
CA ALA A 179 19.38 -29.95 -95.89
C ALA A 179 19.38 -30.93 -94.70
N ALA A 180 19.78 -32.19 -94.92
CA ALA A 180 19.87 -33.20 -93.86
C ALA A 180 20.95 -32.87 -92.82
N GLU A 181 22.08 -32.31 -93.24
CA GLU A 181 23.14 -31.87 -92.32
C GLU A 181 22.71 -30.67 -91.48
N ILE A 182 22.01 -29.70 -92.06
CA ILE A 182 21.45 -28.56 -91.34
C ILE A 182 20.37 -29.02 -90.35
N GLN A 183 19.48 -29.93 -90.75
CA GLN A 183 18.46 -30.50 -89.85
C GLN A 183 19.09 -31.19 -88.64
N LYS A 184 20.13 -32.00 -88.84
CA LYS A 184 20.86 -32.65 -87.74
C LYS A 184 21.46 -31.64 -86.75
N LYS A 185 21.94 -30.49 -87.25
CA LYS A 185 22.44 -29.42 -86.37
C LYS A 185 21.29 -28.86 -85.52
N ILE A 186 20.15 -28.55 -86.12
CA ILE A 186 18.95 -28.06 -85.42
C ILE A 186 18.51 -29.05 -84.31
N ASP A 187 18.36 -30.33 -84.63
CA ASP A 187 17.93 -31.34 -83.65
C ASP A 187 18.93 -31.48 -82.47
N SER A 188 20.23 -31.33 -82.76
CA SER A 188 21.27 -31.34 -81.72
C SER A 188 21.20 -30.13 -80.78
N PHE A 189 20.69 -28.98 -81.26
CA PHE A 189 20.48 -27.81 -80.42
C PHE A 189 19.30 -28.00 -79.48
N ASP A 190 18.16 -28.50 -79.98
CA ASP A 190 16.98 -28.77 -79.15
C ASP A 190 17.32 -29.74 -78.01
N GLY A 191 18.13 -30.78 -78.31
CA GLY A 191 18.64 -31.70 -77.30
C GLY A 191 19.53 -31.04 -76.24
N ARG A 192 20.38 -30.07 -76.62
CA ARG A 192 21.25 -29.33 -75.67
C ARG A 192 20.45 -28.39 -74.77
N ILE A 193 19.48 -27.66 -75.33
CA ILE A 193 18.62 -26.75 -74.57
C ILE A 193 17.78 -27.52 -73.55
N GLY A 194 17.20 -28.66 -73.95
CA GLY A 194 16.46 -29.53 -73.03
C GLY A 194 17.32 -30.00 -71.84
N LYS A 195 18.60 -30.32 -72.08
CA LYS A 195 19.54 -30.71 -71.02
C LYS A 195 19.90 -29.55 -70.09
N ILE A 196 20.18 -28.36 -70.63
CA ILE A 196 20.51 -27.16 -69.84
C ILE A 196 19.32 -26.78 -68.92
N ASN A 197 18.10 -26.80 -69.45
CA ASN A 197 16.91 -26.50 -68.64
C ASN A 197 16.72 -27.52 -67.51
N LYS A 198 16.96 -28.80 -67.78
CA LYS A 198 16.90 -29.84 -66.76
C LYS A 198 17.95 -29.64 -65.66
N GLU A 199 19.20 -29.37 -66.04
CA GLU A 199 20.29 -29.10 -65.09
C GLU A 199 20.02 -27.83 -64.26
N ASN A 200 19.47 -26.78 -64.88
CA ASN A 200 19.08 -25.56 -64.18
C ASN A 200 17.92 -25.80 -63.21
N GLN A 201 16.92 -26.59 -63.59
CA GLN A 201 15.82 -26.96 -62.70
C GLN A 201 16.32 -27.75 -61.49
N GLU A 202 17.17 -28.76 -61.71
CA GLU A 202 17.77 -29.56 -60.63
C GLU A 202 18.62 -28.69 -59.68
N ARG A 203 19.37 -27.72 -60.22
CA ARG A 203 20.12 -26.74 -59.41
C ARG A 203 19.22 -25.85 -58.58
N LEU A 204 18.14 -25.33 -59.18
CA LEU A 204 17.16 -24.49 -58.47
C LEU A 204 16.46 -25.26 -57.36
N ASP A 205 15.99 -26.48 -57.65
CA ASP A 205 15.34 -27.35 -56.66
C ASP A 205 16.31 -27.67 -55.51
N THR A 206 17.59 -27.93 -55.82
CA THR A 206 18.63 -28.15 -54.80
C THR A 206 18.88 -26.91 -53.95
N GLN A 207 18.94 -25.72 -54.56
CA GLN A 207 19.13 -24.46 -53.84
C GLN A 207 17.93 -24.13 -52.93
N GLN A 208 16.71 -24.36 -53.41
CA GLN A 208 15.50 -24.20 -52.59
C GLN A 208 15.52 -25.16 -51.40
N HIS A 209 15.85 -26.43 -51.62
CA HIS A 209 15.93 -27.39 -50.52
C HIS A 209 17.00 -27.00 -49.48
N LEU A 210 18.19 -26.56 -49.92
CA LEU A 210 19.23 -26.09 -49.01
C LEU A 210 18.77 -24.88 -48.20
N PHE A 211 18.12 -23.91 -48.85
CA PHE A 211 17.56 -22.75 -48.19
C PHE A 211 16.52 -23.13 -47.13
N ASP A 212 15.62 -24.05 -47.45
CA ASP A 212 14.60 -24.53 -46.51
C ASP A 212 15.23 -25.23 -45.29
N ILE A 213 16.29 -26.03 -45.51
CA ILE A 213 17.05 -26.66 -44.42
C ILE A 213 17.71 -25.59 -43.53
N GLU A 214 18.34 -24.58 -44.11
CA GLU A 214 18.99 -23.50 -43.36
C GLU A 214 17.98 -22.66 -42.57
N LEU A 215 16.84 -22.35 -43.18
CA LEU A 215 15.74 -21.66 -42.52
C LEU A 215 15.21 -22.47 -41.34
N GLN A 216 14.98 -23.76 -41.53
CA GLN A 216 14.48 -24.65 -40.48
C GLN A 216 15.50 -24.81 -39.34
N LYS A 217 16.79 -24.94 -39.65
CA LYS A 217 17.88 -24.97 -38.64
C LYS A 217 17.91 -23.68 -37.84
N THR A 218 17.83 -22.53 -38.52
CA THR A 218 17.85 -21.21 -37.90
C THR A 218 16.64 -21.02 -36.98
N LYS A 219 15.45 -21.37 -37.46
CA LYS A 219 14.22 -21.33 -36.67
C LYS A 219 14.33 -22.21 -35.42
N THR A 220 14.73 -23.47 -35.59
CA THR A 220 14.88 -24.42 -34.48
C THR A 220 15.91 -23.95 -33.46
N TYR A 221 17.03 -23.36 -33.90
CA TYR A 221 18.04 -22.80 -33.01
C TYR A 221 17.48 -21.67 -32.15
N TYR A 222 16.78 -20.70 -32.74
CA TYR A 222 16.21 -19.58 -32.00
C TYR A 222 15.04 -19.99 -31.10
N GLU A 223 14.17 -20.91 -31.54
CA GLU A 223 13.09 -21.45 -30.72
C GLU A 223 13.64 -22.17 -29.48
N ASN A 224 14.68 -23.00 -29.65
CA ASN A 224 15.35 -23.67 -28.53
C ASN A 224 16.03 -22.68 -27.59
N ARG A 225 16.68 -21.65 -28.15
CA ARG A 225 17.32 -20.60 -27.33
C ARG A 225 16.29 -19.82 -26.52
N LEU A 226 15.19 -19.39 -27.14
CA LEU A 226 14.10 -18.70 -26.45
C LEU A 226 13.46 -19.57 -25.36
N ALA A 227 13.22 -20.85 -25.65
CA ALA A 227 12.70 -21.79 -24.67
C ALA A 227 13.66 -21.99 -23.48
N SER A 228 14.97 -22.10 -23.74
CA SER A 228 15.98 -22.23 -22.69
C SER A 228 16.05 -20.98 -21.81
N GLN A 229 16.06 -19.78 -22.41
CA GLN A 229 16.11 -18.51 -21.69
C GLN A 229 14.84 -18.26 -20.88
N SER A 230 13.67 -18.65 -21.40
CA SER A 230 12.40 -18.58 -20.67
C SER A 230 12.40 -19.51 -19.43
N ARG A 231 12.93 -20.74 -19.58
CA ARG A 231 13.11 -21.67 -18.45
C ARG A 231 14.10 -21.16 -17.42
N GLU A 232 15.18 -20.50 -17.85
CA GLU A 232 16.16 -19.91 -16.94
C GLU A 232 15.58 -18.71 -16.20
N ASN A 233 14.94 -17.78 -16.90
CA ASN A 233 14.29 -16.62 -16.31
C ASN A 233 13.20 -17.02 -15.30
N SER A 234 12.37 -18.01 -15.63
CA SER A 234 11.34 -18.50 -14.70
C SER A 234 11.95 -19.12 -13.44
N ARG A 235 13.08 -19.85 -13.55
CA ARG A 235 13.82 -20.36 -12.38
C ARG A 235 14.40 -19.24 -11.53
N ILE A 236 14.97 -18.21 -12.16
CA ILE A 236 15.52 -17.02 -11.47
C ILE A 236 14.41 -16.27 -10.75
N VAL A 237 13.28 -15.99 -11.41
CA VAL A 237 12.14 -15.31 -10.78
C VAL A 237 11.59 -16.13 -9.61
N ALA A 238 11.46 -17.45 -9.76
CA ALA A 238 11.00 -18.32 -8.68
C ALA A 238 11.98 -18.34 -7.49
N SER A 239 13.29 -18.38 -7.73
CA SER A 239 14.29 -18.34 -6.66
C SER A 239 14.32 -16.98 -5.96
N LEU A 240 14.24 -15.87 -6.69
CA LEU A 240 14.14 -14.53 -6.10
C LEU A 240 12.90 -14.38 -5.23
N ARG A 241 11.74 -14.88 -5.67
CA ARG A 241 10.51 -14.85 -4.87
C ARG A 241 10.69 -15.62 -3.56
N ARG A 242 11.22 -16.84 -3.61
CA ARG A 242 11.51 -17.63 -2.41
C ARG A 242 12.48 -16.92 -1.46
N SER A 243 13.56 -16.33 -1.98
CA SER A 243 14.52 -15.58 -1.17
C SER A 243 13.90 -14.34 -0.54
N LYS A 244 13.05 -13.61 -1.28
CA LYS A 244 12.31 -12.46 -0.75
C LYS A 244 11.38 -12.87 0.38
N ASP A 245 10.61 -13.93 0.20
CA ASP A 245 9.66 -14.41 1.21
C ASP A 245 10.37 -14.93 2.47
N ALA A 246 11.50 -15.63 2.29
CA ALA A 246 12.38 -16.04 3.38
C ALA A 246 12.97 -14.83 4.13
N TYR A 247 13.40 -13.80 3.41
CA TYR A 247 13.93 -12.57 4.03
C TYR A 247 12.85 -11.81 4.81
N ILE A 248 11.64 -11.65 4.24
CA ILE A 248 10.52 -10.99 4.91
C ILE A 248 10.11 -11.74 6.18
N SER A 249 10.02 -13.08 6.12
CA SER A 249 9.68 -13.89 7.29
C SER A 249 10.74 -13.81 8.38
N ALA A 250 12.03 -13.91 8.02
CA ALA A 250 13.13 -13.73 8.96
C ALA A 250 13.10 -12.33 9.62
N LEU A 251 12.83 -11.27 8.83
CA LEU A 251 12.75 -9.90 9.32
C LEU A 251 11.57 -9.71 10.28
N LYS A 252 10.40 -10.31 10.00
CA LYS A 252 9.25 -10.29 10.91
C LYS A 252 9.56 -10.98 12.24
N VAL A 253 10.21 -12.14 12.20
CA VAL A 253 10.60 -12.87 13.42
C VAL A 253 11.58 -12.03 14.24
N ARG A 254 12.61 -11.46 13.60
CA ARG A 254 13.58 -10.59 14.27
C ARG A 254 12.92 -9.34 14.85
N GLN A 255 12.05 -8.69 14.10
CA GLN A 255 11.32 -7.52 14.58
C GLN A 255 10.44 -7.86 15.80
N ALA A 256 9.74 -9.00 15.78
CA ALA A 256 8.94 -9.45 16.91
C ALA A 256 9.82 -9.70 18.15
N GLU A 257 11.00 -10.29 17.96
CA GLU A 257 11.96 -10.52 19.03
C GLU A 257 12.56 -9.20 19.56
N GLU A 258 12.91 -8.25 18.69
CA GLU A 258 13.38 -6.92 19.09
C GLU A 258 12.30 -6.17 19.87
N ILE A 259 11.04 -6.21 19.42
CA ILE A 259 9.89 -5.65 20.16
C ILE A 259 9.78 -6.32 21.53
N ARG A 260 9.87 -7.66 21.59
CA ARG A 260 9.81 -8.40 22.85
C ARG A 260 10.93 -8.01 23.80
N GLN A 261 12.15 -7.89 23.31
CA GLN A 261 13.31 -7.47 24.11
C GLN A 261 13.15 -6.04 24.61
N LEU A 262 12.61 -5.13 23.79
CA LEU A 262 12.30 -3.78 24.21
C LEU A 262 11.19 -3.77 25.27
N ILE A 263 10.12 -4.56 25.08
CA ILE A 263 9.08 -4.73 26.09
C ILE A 263 9.72 -5.20 27.40
N LEU A 264 10.50 -6.28 27.39
CA LEU A 264 11.14 -6.81 28.61
C LEU A 264 12.13 -5.83 29.25
N LYS A 265 12.88 -5.06 28.46
CA LYS A 265 13.86 -4.07 28.95
C LYS A 265 13.17 -2.89 29.66
N TYR A 266 12.05 -2.43 29.13
CA TYR A 266 11.36 -1.23 29.62
C TYR A 266 10.14 -1.54 30.50
N ASN A 267 9.72 -2.80 30.61
CA ASN A 267 8.61 -3.24 31.45
C ASN A 267 9.13 -3.69 32.83
N PRO A 268 8.92 -2.89 33.89
CA PRO A 268 9.39 -3.24 35.22
C PRO A 268 8.82 -4.57 35.68
N ASP A 269 9.65 -5.37 36.35
CA ASP A 269 9.26 -6.60 37.02
C ASP A 269 9.28 -6.36 38.54
N VAL A 270 8.10 -6.33 39.15
CA VAL A 270 7.95 -6.10 40.59
C VAL A 270 8.14 -7.43 41.31
N ARG A 271 9.24 -7.55 42.06
CA ARG A 271 9.60 -8.76 42.83
C ARG A 271 9.48 -8.60 44.34
N ASP A 272 9.13 -7.40 44.79
CA ASP A 272 8.97 -7.10 46.20
C ASP A 272 7.78 -7.91 46.76
N ALA A 273 8.04 -8.70 47.79
CA ALA A 273 7.05 -9.60 48.37
C ALA A 273 5.85 -8.86 48.97
N ASP A 274 6.06 -7.66 49.53
CA ASP A 274 5.00 -6.85 50.12
C ASP A 274 4.09 -6.30 49.01
N ILE A 275 4.69 -5.86 47.89
CA ILE A 275 3.91 -5.38 46.74
C ILE A 275 3.15 -6.54 46.10
N LEU A 276 3.76 -7.71 45.95
CA LEU A 276 3.08 -8.90 45.41
C LEU A 276 1.87 -9.30 46.27
N ALA A 277 1.98 -9.25 47.60
CA ALA A 277 0.85 -9.47 48.50
C ALA A 277 -0.30 -8.46 48.28
N ILE A 278 0.02 -7.19 48.04
CA ILE A 278 -0.98 -6.17 47.66
C ILE A 278 -1.61 -6.52 46.31
N LEU A 279 -0.82 -6.95 45.31
CA LEU A 279 -1.37 -7.30 44.00
C LEU A 279 -2.38 -8.45 44.07
N ASP A 280 -2.06 -9.48 44.86
CA ASP A 280 -2.93 -10.62 45.08
C ASP A 280 -4.22 -10.25 45.84
N ALA A 281 -4.12 -9.37 46.84
CA ALA A 281 -5.28 -8.91 47.60
C ALA A 281 -6.29 -8.14 46.73
N TYR A 282 -5.83 -7.42 45.71
CA TYR A 282 -6.64 -6.56 44.84
C TYR A 282 -6.69 -7.01 43.37
N SER A 283 -6.53 -8.32 43.11
CA SER A 283 -6.45 -8.87 41.76
C SER A 283 -7.77 -8.85 40.98
N ASN A 284 -8.90 -8.71 41.69
CA ASN A 284 -10.24 -8.81 41.13
C ASN A 284 -10.67 -7.49 40.50
N ALA A 285 -11.00 -7.53 39.22
CA ALA A 285 -11.51 -6.37 38.50
C ALA A 285 -12.88 -5.98 39.07
N ARG A 286 -12.93 -4.83 39.77
CA ARG A 286 -14.20 -4.18 40.11
C ARG A 286 -14.74 -3.40 38.92
N GLN A 287 -16.06 -3.25 38.90
CA GLN A 287 -16.74 -2.36 37.97
C GLN A 287 -16.22 -0.92 38.14
N ALA A 288 -16.17 -0.17 37.04
CA ALA A 288 -15.76 1.23 37.07
C ALA A 288 -16.59 2.01 38.10
N TRP A 289 -15.90 2.64 39.03
CA TRP A 289 -16.52 3.45 40.07
C TRP A 289 -17.26 4.65 39.47
N LYS A 290 -18.41 4.99 40.03
CA LYS A 290 -19.22 6.14 39.61
C LYS A 290 -19.38 7.08 40.77
N PHE A 291 -19.12 8.36 40.52
CA PHE A 291 -19.28 9.40 41.52
C PHE A 291 -20.76 9.49 41.94
N PRO A 292 -21.11 9.25 43.22
CA PRO A 292 -22.49 9.32 43.67
C PRO A 292 -22.98 10.78 43.70
N ALA A 293 -24.29 10.96 43.53
CA ALA A 293 -24.92 12.28 43.70
C ALA A 293 -24.72 12.77 45.16
N PRO A 294 -24.51 14.08 45.39
CA PRO A 294 -24.29 14.57 46.73
C PRO A 294 -25.57 14.45 47.57
N PRO A 295 -25.48 14.14 48.87
CA PRO A 295 -26.62 14.25 49.76
C PRO A 295 -27.10 15.72 49.81
N GLU A 296 -28.40 15.95 49.54
CA GLU A 296 -28.98 17.31 49.49
C GLU A 296 -28.74 18.12 50.78
N MET A 297 -28.71 17.45 51.93
CA MET A 297 -28.53 18.09 53.23
C MET A 297 -27.17 18.81 53.32
N LEU A 298 -26.11 18.21 52.76
CA LEU A 298 -24.78 18.80 52.78
C LEU A 298 -24.67 20.02 51.87
N LEU A 299 -25.44 20.05 50.77
CA LEU A 299 -25.54 21.21 49.89
C LEU A 299 -26.31 22.34 50.58
N LYS A 300 -27.45 22.03 51.22
CA LYS A 300 -28.31 23.01 51.91
C LYS A 300 -27.59 23.71 53.06
N GLU A 301 -26.80 22.97 53.83
CA GLU A 301 -26.02 23.50 54.96
C GLU A 301 -24.67 24.11 54.53
N GLY A 302 -24.37 24.15 53.23
CA GLY A 302 -23.14 24.73 52.68
C GLY A 302 -21.85 23.96 53.03
N VAL A 303 -21.98 22.74 53.55
CA VAL A 303 -20.85 21.86 53.90
C VAL A 303 -20.14 21.35 52.65
N LEU A 304 -20.90 21.13 51.58
CA LEU A 304 -20.38 20.74 50.27
C LEU A 304 -20.87 21.72 49.20
N GLN A 305 -19.97 22.14 48.30
CA GLN A 305 -20.33 22.97 47.15
C GLN A 305 -20.39 22.11 45.88
N GLU A 306 -21.41 22.33 45.06
CA GLU A 306 -21.60 21.61 43.78
C GLU A 306 -20.39 21.74 42.85
N ALA A 307 -19.78 22.94 42.79
CA ALA A 307 -18.57 23.18 42.00
C ALA A 307 -17.37 22.33 42.47
N GLN A 308 -17.21 22.12 43.78
CA GLN A 308 -16.14 21.28 44.33
C GLN A 308 -16.35 19.81 43.98
N GLN A 309 -17.60 19.36 44.03
CA GLN A 309 -17.95 18.00 43.66
C GLN A 309 -17.75 17.75 42.16
N GLN A 310 -18.18 18.68 41.31
CA GLN A 310 -17.96 18.58 39.87
C GLN A 310 -16.46 18.51 39.56
N THR A 311 -15.66 19.38 40.17
CA THR A 311 -14.19 19.35 40.04
C THR A 311 -13.61 18.00 40.46
N LEU A 312 -14.10 17.41 41.55
CA LEU A 312 -13.65 16.10 42.01
C LEU A 312 -14.05 14.98 41.04
N SER A 313 -15.30 14.98 40.57
CA SER A 313 -15.80 14.04 39.56
C SER A 313 -14.98 14.08 38.27
N GLU A 314 -14.66 15.28 37.78
CA GLU A 314 -13.81 15.47 36.60
C GLU A 314 -12.39 14.92 36.82
N LYS A 315 -11.78 15.15 37.99
CA LYS A 315 -10.46 14.60 38.33
C LYS A 315 -10.47 13.07 38.39
N VAL A 316 -11.53 12.47 38.94
CA VAL A 316 -11.69 11.00 38.97
C VAL A 316 -11.84 10.45 37.54
N ALA A 317 -12.64 11.11 36.70
CA ALA A 317 -12.78 10.72 35.30
C ALA A 317 -11.45 10.83 34.53
N GLN A 318 -10.65 11.88 34.79
CA GLN A 318 -9.31 12.04 34.21
C GLN A 318 -8.35 10.93 34.67
N LEU A 319 -8.36 10.56 35.95
CA LEU A 319 -7.55 9.46 36.47
C LEU A 319 -7.90 8.14 35.77
N HIS A 320 -9.19 7.82 35.62
CA HIS A 320 -9.62 6.62 34.89
C HIS A 320 -9.18 6.63 33.42
N ARG A 321 -9.19 7.80 32.75
CA ARG A 321 -8.66 7.91 31.38
C ARG A 321 -7.15 7.63 31.33
N LEU A 322 -6.38 8.14 32.28
CA LEU A 322 -4.94 7.86 32.37
C LEU A 322 -4.68 6.37 32.62
N LEU A 323 -5.41 5.75 33.54
CA LEU A 323 -5.31 4.30 33.81
C LEU A 323 -5.70 3.47 32.58
N ALA A 324 -6.75 3.86 31.86
CA ALA A 324 -7.15 3.19 30.62
C ALA A 324 -6.08 3.33 29.52
N LEU A 325 -5.48 4.51 29.38
CA LEU A 325 -4.36 4.75 28.46
C LEU A 325 -3.16 3.87 28.83
N MET A 326 -2.79 3.81 30.10
CA MET A 326 -1.72 2.93 30.57
C MET A 326 -2.03 1.46 30.29
N LYS A 327 -3.25 0.99 30.55
CA LYS A 327 -3.67 -0.40 30.26
C LYS A 327 -3.68 -0.75 28.76
N SER A 328 -3.78 0.25 27.87
CA SER A 328 -3.72 0.01 26.42
C SER A 328 -2.31 -0.36 25.93
N ILE A 329 -1.28 -0.09 26.73
CA ILE A 329 0.10 -0.48 26.45
C ILE A 329 0.26 -1.98 26.74
N PRO A 330 0.80 -2.78 25.81
CA PRO A 330 0.88 -4.24 25.94
C PRO A 330 2.02 -4.67 26.88
N TYR A 331 1.85 -4.47 28.18
CA TYR A 331 2.79 -4.96 29.19
C TYR A 331 2.67 -6.49 29.38
N GLU A 332 3.79 -7.20 29.49
CA GLU A 332 3.87 -8.66 29.73
C GLU A 332 4.11 -9.08 31.21
N ASN A 333 4.84 -8.28 32.01
CA ASN A 333 5.26 -8.60 33.39
C ASN A 333 4.20 -8.26 34.47
N SER A 334 4.61 -7.76 35.65
CA SER A 334 3.74 -7.46 36.78
C SER A 334 2.86 -6.21 36.59
N ILE A 335 3.15 -5.36 35.60
CA ILE A 335 2.46 -4.06 35.39
C ILE A 335 0.95 -4.18 35.13
N PRO A 336 0.42 -5.10 34.30
CA PRO A 336 -1.02 -5.30 34.19
C PRO A 336 -1.68 -5.66 35.52
N GLY A 337 -0.97 -6.38 36.39
CA GLY A 337 -1.41 -6.65 37.76
C GLY A 337 -1.43 -5.37 38.58
N VAL A 338 -0.32 -4.62 38.60
CA VAL A 338 -0.19 -3.33 39.29
C VAL A 338 -1.28 -2.35 38.89
N LEU A 339 -1.55 -2.18 37.59
CA LEU A 339 -2.58 -1.26 37.10
C LEU A 339 -4.00 -1.69 37.50
N ARG A 340 -4.27 -3.00 37.59
CA ARG A 340 -5.55 -3.53 38.09
C ARG A 340 -5.71 -3.30 39.58
N SER A 341 -4.68 -3.62 40.36
CA SER A 341 -4.68 -3.42 41.81
C SER A 341 -4.76 -1.92 42.16
N LEU A 342 -4.04 -1.07 41.42
CA LEU A 342 -4.11 0.38 41.59
C LEU A 342 -5.51 0.93 41.31
N GLU A 343 -6.15 0.51 40.23
CA GLU A 343 -7.54 0.91 39.94
C GLU A 343 -8.50 0.43 41.04
N THR A 344 -8.34 -0.80 41.51
CA THR A 344 -9.17 -1.38 42.57
C THR A 344 -9.00 -0.62 43.89
N LEU A 345 -7.77 -0.39 44.33
CA LEU A 345 -7.44 0.41 45.51
C LEU A 345 -8.00 1.84 45.42
N THR A 346 -7.91 2.44 44.23
CA THR A 346 -8.44 3.78 44.00
C THR A 346 -9.96 3.78 44.15
N ASN A 347 -10.65 2.83 43.53
CA ASN A 347 -12.11 2.70 43.63
C ASN A 347 -12.55 2.45 45.08
N GLU A 348 -11.85 1.60 45.83
CA GLU A 348 -12.15 1.35 47.25
C GLU A 348 -11.93 2.60 48.12
N SER A 349 -10.90 3.39 47.81
CA SER A 349 -10.67 4.67 48.48
C SER A 349 -11.81 5.64 48.22
N PHE A 350 -12.33 5.68 46.97
CA PHE A 350 -13.47 6.51 46.62
C PHE A 350 -14.78 6.01 47.24
N ASP A 351 -15.01 4.70 47.30
CA ASP A 351 -16.15 4.09 48.01
C ASP A 351 -16.13 4.45 49.51
N GLY A 352 -14.96 4.34 50.16
CA GLY A 352 -14.78 4.71 51.56
C GLY A 352 -15.06 6.19 51.81
N PHE A 353 -14.58 7.06 50.92
CA PHE A 353 -14.86 8.50 50.99
C PHE A 353 -16.36 8.82 50.80
N ALA A 354 -17.00 8.22 49.80
CA ALA A 354 -18.44 8.36 49.58
C ALA A 354 -19.25 7.90 50.80
N SER A 355 -18.90 6.76 51.38
CA SER A 355 -19.54 6.27 52.61
C SER A 355 -19.36 7.25 53.78
N SER A 356 -18.20 7.90 53.90
CA SER A 356 -17.97 8.92 54.94
C SER A 356 -18.83 10.17 54.73
N ILE A 357 -19.02 10.59 53.47
CA ILE A 357 -19.92 11.69 53.12
C ILE A 357 -21.36 11.33 53.51
N ASP A 358 -21.82 10.14 53.16
CA ASP A 358 -23.19 9.68 53.47
C ASP A 358 -23.42 9.61 54.98
N GLN A 359 -22.48 9.06 55.74
CA GLN A 359 -22.56 9.04 57.20
C GLN A 359 -22.62 10.45 57.81
N THR A 360 -21.85 11.39 57.24
CA THR A 360 -21.88 12.80 57.67
C THR A 360 -23.22 13.44 57.37
N ALA A 361 -23.80 13.18 56.19
CA ALA A 361 -25.12 13.67 55.83
C ALA A 361 -26.22 13.12 56.75
N VAL A 362 -26.18 11.82 57.08
CA VAL A 362 -27.12 11.19 58.02
C VAL A 362 -27.00 11.80 59.41
N ARG A 363 -25.78 12.01 59.91
CA ARG A 363 -25.55 12.63 61.21
C ARG A 363 -26.06 14.07 61.24
N LEU A 364 -25.77 14.85 60.20
CA LEU A 364 -26.21 16.25 60.08
C LEU A 364 -27.74 16.36 59.99
N ALA A 365 -28.40 15.45 59.27
CA ALA A 365 -29.86 15.38 59.22
C ALA A 365 -30.45 15.13 60.62
N LYS A 366 -29.88 14.19 61.38
CA LYS A 366 -30.30 13.89 62.76
C LYS A 366 -30.09 15.09 63.70
N GLU A 367 -28.98 15.80 63.58
CA GLU A 367 -28.70 17.01 64.36
C GLU A 367 -29.64 18.16 63.98
N SER A 368 -29.96 18.33 62.69
CA SER A 368 -30.95 19.31 62.21
C SER A 368 -32.35 19.03 62.74
N GLU A 369 -32.79 17.77 62.75
CA GLU A 369 -34.07 17.36 63.35
C GLU A 369 -34.10 17.62 64.86
N ALA A 370 -33.01 17.29 65.57
CA ALA A 370 -32.88 17.58 67.00
C ALA A 370 -32.95 19.08 67.29
N ASN A 371 -32.32 19.92 66.47
CA ASN A 371 -32.37 21.38 66.59
C ASN A 371 -33.79 21.91 66.37
N LYS A 372 -34.50 21.44 65.34
CA LYS A 372 -35.92 21.79 65.13
C LYS A 372 -36.80 21.37 66.31
N ALA A 373 -36.54 20.20 66.89
CA ALA A 373 -37.24 19.74 68.09
C ALA A 373 -36.94 20.62 69.32
N LEU A 374 -35.71 21.10 69.46
CA LEU A 374 -35.34 22.05 70.51
C LEU A 374 -35.98 23.42 70.29
N GLU A 375 -35.99 23.94 69.07
CA GLU A 375 -36.64 25.21 68.71
C GLU A 375 -38.16 25.18 68.97
N SER A 376 -38.83 24.08 68.62
CA SER A 376 -40.25 23.89 68.92
C SER A 376 -40.53 23.78 70.43
N ARG A 377 -39.65 23.15 71.21
CA ARG A 377 -39.74 23.13 72.68
C ARG A 377 -39.49 24.50 73.30
N LEU A 378 -38.50 25.23 72.79
CA LEU A 378 -38.17 26.58 73.24
C LEU A 378 -39.34 27.54 72.98
N SER A 379 -39.87 27.56 71.76
CA SER A 379 -41.04 28.38 71.41
C SER A 379 -42.29 28.01 72.23
N SER A 380 -42.51 26.72 72.50
CA SER A 380 -43.60 26.26 73.38
C SER A 380 -43.40 26.71 74.83
N SER A 381 -42.18 26.63 75.36
CA SER A 381 -41.81 27.11 76.69
C SER A 381 -41.96 28.62 76.81
N GLU A 382 -41.53 29.37 75.79
CA GLU A 382 -41.72 30.82 75.72
C GLU A 382 -43.20 31.21 75.70
N ALA A 383 -44.04 30.47 74.96
CA ALA A 383 -45.48 30.68 74.95
C ALA A 383 -46.13 30.39 76.32
N GLN A 384 -45.71 29.31 76.99
CA GLN A 384 -46.15 29.01 78.35
C GLN A 384 -45.72 30.09 79.35
N ASN A 385 -44.46 30.54 79.30
CA ASN A 385 -43.95 31.61 80.15
C ASN A 385 -44.71 32.93 79.92
N LYS A 386 -45.03 33.28 78.66
CA LYS A 386 -45.90 34.42 78.35
C LYS A 386 -47.30 34.25 78.95
N SER A 387 -47.89 33.06 78.87
CA SER A 387 -49.19 32.76 79.47
C SER A 387 -49.18 32.81 81.00
N TYR A 388 -48.09 32.39 81.64
CA TYR A 388 -47.96 32.51 83.10
C TYR A 388 -47.78 33.96 83.53
N ASN A 389 -46.94 34.72 82.81
CA ASN A 389 -46.76 36.15 83.07
C ASN A 389 -48.10 36.90 82.96
N SER A 390 -48.89 36.66 81.91
CA SER A 390 -50.20 37.31 81.76
C SER A 390 -51.21 36.90 82.85
N ALA A 391 -51.19 35.63 83.29
CA ALA A 391 -52.01 35.17 84.40
C ALA A 391 -51.62 35.84 85.74
N PHE A 392 -50.32 35.96 86.03
CA PHE A 392 -49.84 36.66 87.23
C PHE A 392 -50.17 38.15 87.20
N GLU A 393 -50.02 38.81 86.04
CA GLU A 393 -50.44 40.19 85.84
C GLU A 393 -51.94 40.37 86.06
N ALA A 394 -52.78 39.48 85.53
CA ALA A 394 -54.23 39.49 85.73
C ALA A 394 -54.61 39.34 87.22
N ILE A 395 -53.97 38.40 87.95
CA ILE A 395 -54.20 38.20 89.39
C ILE A 395 -53.87 39.48 90.17
N LEU A 396 -52.72 40.10 89.90
CA LEU A 396 -52.33 41.33 90.60
C LEU A 396 -53.20 42.54 90.22
N SER A 397 -53.75 42.57 89.00
CA SER A 397 -54.57 43.68 88.52
C SER A 397 -56.02 43.59 89.01
N ALA A 398 -56.54 42.38 89.24
CA ALA A 398 -57.90 42.15 89.73
C ALA A 398 -58.16 42.76 91.13
N ASP A 399 -57.12 42.93 91.94
CA ASP A 399 -57.21 43.48 93.30
C ASP A 399 -57.21 45.01 93.37
N GLY A 400 -57.04 45.72 92.25
CA GLY A 400 -57.08 47.19 92.19
C GLY A 400 -55.99 47.92 92.99
N LYS A 401 -54.98 47.21 93.52
CA LYS A 401 -53.87 47.76 94.30
C LYS A 401 -52.58 47.72 93.49
N ASN A 402 -51.72 48.73 93.70
CA ASN A 402 -50.47 48.91 92.98
C ASN A 402 -49.40 47.91 93.46
N GLN A 403 -49.57 46.64 93.09
CA GLN A 403 -48.72 45.52 93.51
C GLN A 403 -47.70 45.20 92.43
N ASN A 404 -46.46 44.98 92.85
CA ASN A 404 -45.30 44.84 91.97
C ASN A 404 -44.88 43.39 91.75
N GLY A 405 -45.30 42.45 92.60
CA GLY A 405 -44.90 41.04 92.44
C GLY A 405 -45.62 40.07 93.38
N LEU A 406 -45.24 38.79 93.27
CA LEU A 406 -45.74 37.66 94.03
C LEU A 406 -44.57 36.79 94.49
N ILE A 407 -44.70 36.19 95.67
CA ILE A 407 -43.81 35.13 96.11
C ILE A 407 -44.26 33.82 95.44
N LEU A 408 -43.38 33.16 94.68
CA LEU A 408 -43.69 31.88 94.03
C LEU A 408 -43.39 30.70 94.94
N ASN A 409 -42.22 30.71 95.60
CA ASN A 409 -41.79 29.63 96.48
C ASN A 409 -40.98 30.18 97.66
N VAL A 410 -41.24 29.65 98.86
CA VAL A 410 -40.52 30.00 100.08
C VAL A 410 -39.86 28.73 100.61
N ALA A 411 -38.60 28.51 100.25
CA ALA A 411 -37.83 27.39 100.74
C ALA A 411 -36.77 27.88 101.73
N ASN A 412 -37.11 28.08 103.01
CA ASN A 412 -36.10 28.40 104.04
C ASN A 412 -35.18 27.18 104.26
N PRO A 413 -33.83 27.26 104.15
CA PRO A 413 -32.95 28.45 104.19
C PRO A 413 -32.50 29.05 102.86
N LYS A 414 -33.04 28.58 101.73
CA LYS A 414 -32.75 29.12 100.41
C LYS A 414 -33.50 30.45 100.19
N PRO A 415 -32.95 31.36 99.37
CA PRO A 415 -33.69 32.55 98.95
C PRO A 415 -35.03 32.15 98.31
N ALA A 416 -36.06 32.91 98.63
CA ALA A 416 -37.39 32.77 98.07
C ALA A 416 -37.37 33.10 96.57
N GLU A 417 -38.13 32.33 95.79
CA GLU A 417 -38.36 32.61 94.38
C GLU A 417 -39.52 33.58 94.28
N VAL A 418 -39.30 34.69 93.60
CA VAL A 418 -40.30 35.75 93.44
C VAL A 418 -40.53 36.02 91.96
N TRP A 419 -41.77 36.38 91.65
CA TRP A 419 -42.14 36.94 90.36
C TRP A 419 -42.41 38.42 90.54
N ILE A 420 -41.84 39.25 89.68
CA ILE A 420 -41.99 40.71 89.72
C ILE A 420 -42.46 41.12 88.33
N LYS A 421 -43.43 42.04 88.28
CA LYS A 421 -43.93 42.60 87.02
C LYS A 421 -42.76 43.10 86.17
N PRO A 422 -42.68 42.74 84.88
CA PRO A 422 -41.60 43.18 84.00
C PRO A 422 -41.41 44.71 84.00
N GLU A 423 -42.52 45.46 84.08
CA GLU A 423 -42.55 46.92 84.10
C GLU A 423 -41.91 47.56 85.35
N SER A 424 -41.77 46.81 86.45
CA SER A 424 -41.19 47.33 87.70
C SER A 424 -39.66 47.34 87.72
N ALA A 425 -39.00 46.79 86.69
CA ALA A 425 -37.54 46.74 86.51
C ALA A 425 -36.77 46.49 87.82
N PRO A 426 -36.86 45.27 88.39
CA PRO A 426 -36.25 44.98 89.68
C PRO A 426 -34.73 45.17 89.65
N ALA A 427 -34.16 45.71 90.73
CA ALA A 427 -32.72 45.84 90.91
C ALA A 427 -32.21 44.94 92.04
N VAL A 428 -31.00 44.37 91.89
CA VAL A 428 -30.34 43.65 92.99
C VAL A 428 -30.19 44.60 94.18
N GLY A 429 -30.61 44.14 95.35
CA GLY A 429 -30.61 44.90 96.59
C GLY A 429 -31.86 45.73 96.86
N GLN A 430 -32.80 45.82 95.92
CA GLN A 430 -34.09 46.48 96.11
C GLN A 430 -34.94 45.70 97.13
N ILE A 431 -35.62 46.43 98.01
CA ILE A 431 -36.43 45.87 99.10
C ILE A 431 -37.91 45.98 98.76
N TYR A 432 -38.65 44.88 98.97
CA TYR A 432 -40.09 44.81 98.81
C TYR A 432 -40.75 44.44 100.14
N THR A 433 -41.91 45.02 100.39
CA THR A 433 -42.75 44.66 101.54
C THR A 433 -43.62 43.47 101.17
N ILE A 434 -43.69 42.46 102.04
CA ILE A 434 -44.49 41.26 101.85
C ILE A 434 -45.86 41.49 102.49
N ARG A 435 -46.92 41.38 101.69
CA ARG A 435 -48.31 41.60 102.10
C ARG A 435 -49.13 40.33 102.04
N ASN A 436 -49.98 40.13 103.05
CA ASN A 436 -50.98 39.07 103.02
C ASN A 436 -52.08 39.35 101.98
N PRO A 437 -52.36 38.45 101.03
CA PRO A 437 -53.40 38.66 100.03
C PRO A 437 -54.82 38.76 100.63
N LYS A 438 -55.07 38.16 101.81
CA LYS A 438 -56.42 38.10 102.41
C LYS A 438 -56.79 39.35 103.21
N ASN A 439 -55.85 39.92 103.97
CA ASN A 439 -56.12 41.02 104.90
C ASN A 439 -55.14 42.21 104.78
N ASN A 440 -54.18 42.14 103.85
CA ASN A 440 -53.18 43.18 103.59
C ASN A 440 -52.18 43.42 104.73
N ASP A 441 -52.06 42.51 105.70
CA ASP A 441 -51.10 42.62 106.78
C ASP A 441 -49.65 42.66 106.26
N ASP A 442 -48.81 43.47 106.91
CA ASP A 442 -47.37 43.49 106.70
C ASP A 442 -46.73 42.26 107.38
N LEU A 443 -46.16 41.37 106.57
CA LEU A 443 -45.51 40.16 107.09
C LEU A 443 -44.02 40.35 107.30
N GLY A 444 -43.42 41.39 106.72
CA GLY A 444 -41.98 41.50 106.63
C GLY A 444 -41.50 42.14 105.34
N THR A 445 -40.18 42.14 105.18
CA THR A 445 -39.50 42.67 103.99
C THR A 445 -38.59 41.61 103.39
N LEU A 446 -38.47 41.64 102.06
CA LEU A 446 -37.49 40.85 101.32
C LEU A 446 -36.59 41.75 100.50
N LYS A 447 -35.38 41.28 100.21
CA LYS A 447 -34.38 41.96 99.38
C LYS A 447 -34.01 41.07 98.21
N ILE A 448 -34.03 41.64 97.00
CA ILE A 448 -33.60 40.91 95.80
C ILE A 448 -32.11 40.62 95.90
N VAL A 449 -31.75 39.35 95.75
CA VAL A 449 -30.36 38.88 95.80
C VAL A 449 -29.83 38.59 94.40
N SER A 450 -30.67 38.09 93.50
CA SER A 450 -30.27 37.77 92.13
C SER A 450 -31.39 38.03 91.13
N LEU A 451 -31.04 38.67 90.01
CA LEU A 451 -31.89 38.84 88.85
C LEU A 451 -31.60 37.69 87.88
N GLY A 452 -32.54 36.75 87.80
CA GLY A 452 -32.49 35.62 86.88
C GLY A 452 -33.89 34.99 86.78
N PRO A 453 -34.08 33.97 85.93
CA PRO A 453 -35.24 33.10 86.00
C PRO A 453 -34.90 31.86 86.87
N PRO A 454 -35.41 31.74 88.12
CA PRO A 454 -36.31 32.66 88.84
C PRO A 454 -35.60 33.81 89.57
N VAL A 455 -36.31 34.91 89.85
CA VAL A 455 -35.76 36.03 90.62
C VAL A 455 -35.67 35.59 92.07
N LEU A 456 -34.49 35.72 92.66
CA LEU A 456 -34.23 35.23 94.01
C LEU A 456 -34.20 36.40 94.99
N ALA A 457 -34.93 36.23 96.09
CA ALA A 457 -35.06 37.20 97.17
C ALA A 457 -34.78 36.57 98.53
N GLN A 458 -34.05 37.27 99.39
CA GLN A 458 -33.84 36.85 100.77
C GLN A 458 -34.79 37.63 101.69
N ILE A 459 -35.48 36.91 102.57
CA ILE A 459 -36.31 37.53 103.62
C ILE A 459 -35.36 38.23 104.60
N VAL A 460 -35.46 39.55 104.70
CA VAL A 460 -34.59 40.38 105.56
C VAL A 460 -35.22 40.55 106.94
N GLU A 461 -36.54 40.72 106.98
CA GLU A 461 -37.28 40.95 108.22
C GLU A 461 -38.60 40.18 108.16
N GLN A 462 -38.92 39.42 109.21
CA GLN A 462 -40.23 38.79 109.39
C GLN A 462 -40.93 39.48 110.56
N LYS A 463 -41.94 40.29 110.27
CA LYS A 463 -42.70 41.04 111.28
C LYS A 463 -43.73 40.19 111.99
N ASN A 464 -44.30 39.19 111.32
CA ASN A 464 -45.27 38.28 111.91
C ASN A 464 -44.70 36.87 112.05
N PHE A 465 -44.30 36.50 113.28
CA PHE A 465 -43.71 35.18 113.56
C PHE A 465 -44.72 34.04 113.36
N PHE A 466 -46.00 34.28 113.65
CA PHE A 466 -47.05 33.26 113.57
C PHE A 466 -47.55 33.01 112.14
N ARG A 467 -47.28 33.94 111.21
CA ARG A 467 -47.64 33.83 109.80
C ARG A 467 -46.43 34.11 108.92
N PRO A 468 -45.51 33.14 108.75
CA PRO A 468 -44.37 33.31 107.87
C PRO A 468 -44.84 33.58 106.43
N PRO A 469 -44.02 34.27 105.61
CA PRO A 469 -44.26 34.40 104.19
C PRO A 469 -44.50 33.03 103.54
N LYS A 470 -45.51 32.94 102.70
CA LYS A 470 -45.86 31.73 101.93
C LYS A 470 -45.94 32.07 100.44
N ALA A 471 -45.99 31.03 99.61
CA ALA A 471 -46.32 31.18 98.20
C ALA A 471 -47.63 31.97 98.04
N TRP A 472 -47.67 32.82 97.02
CA TRP A 472 -48.74 33.75 96.66
C TRP A 472 -48.92 34.97 97.57
N ASP A 473 -48.04 35.18 98.55
CA ASP A 473 -47.96 36.48 99.22
C ASP A 473 -47.46 37.57 98.26
N ARG A 474 -47.95 38.79 98.45
CA ARG A 474 -47.81 39.87 97.48
C ARG A 474 -46.63 40.76 97.82
N LEU A 475 -46.02 41.35 96.80
CA LEU A 475 -44.86 42.22 96.93
C LEU A 475 -45.21 43.62 96.49
N GLU A 476 -44.94 44.58 97.36
CA GLU A 476 -45.08 46.01 97.11
C GLU A 476 -43.71 46.65 97.19
N LEU A 477 -43.34 47.42 96.16
CA LEU A 477 -42.06 48.10 96.15
C LEU A 477 -42.01 49.13 97.30
N GLN A 478 -41.02 49.00 98.17
CA GLN A 478 -40.83 49.98 99.23
C GLN A 478 -40.24 51.25 98.63
N ALA A 479 -40.98 52.36 98.70
CA ALA A 479 -40.44 53.66 98.32
C ALA A 479 -39.19 53.95 99.16
N PRO A 480 -38.10 54.47 98.57
CA PRO A 480 -36.93 54.84 99.34
C PRO A 480 -37.35 55.82 100.45
N LYS A 481 -37.04 55.50 101.70
CA LYS A 481 -37.17 56.45 102.81
C LYS A 481 -36.24 57.62 102.47
N LYS A 482 -36.83 58.79 102.19
CA LYS A 482 -36.07 60.04 102.01
C LYS A 482 -35.30 60.40 103.27
#